data_AF-A0AAJ1U156-F1
#
_entry.id   AF-A0AAJ1U156-F1
#
_cell.length_a   1.000
_cell.length_b   1.000
_cell.length_c   1.000
_cell.angle_alpha   90.00
_cell.angle_beta   90.00
_cell.angle_gamma   90.00
#
_symmetry.space_group_name_H-M   'P 1'
#
loop_
_entity.id
_entity.type
_entity.pdbx_description
1 polymer ?
#
loop_
_entity_poly.entity_id
_entity_poly.type
_entity_poly.pdbx_seq_one_letter_code
_entity_poly.pdbx_strand_id
1 'polypeptide(L)'
;MLTGSLATSTMRAIYMRAKPPLVMAAFVAAVLSVEIPQADAAECATQPCVPNKQGPTSADPGKSSAGPVDIRERRTGDLYRACLAAQGEASGWCSAYLLGVADTLTAFGDGGNRGGLCNVDYSIEQLSETFLTWARAHDGMLQLDMLAGVTLAFRQRWPCQ
;
A
#
# COMPACT_ATOMS: atom_id res chain seq x y z
N MET A 1 23.47 59.29 23.39
CA MET A 1 22.93 59.85 22.12
C MET A 1 22.63 58.66 21.23
N LEU A 2 21.44 58.36 20.73
CA LEU A 2 20.12 58.98 20.77
C LEU A 2 19.09 57.83 20.67
N THR A 3 18.05 57.94 21.47
CA THR A 3 16.73 57.32 21.33
C THR A 3 16.08 57.69 19.99
N GLY A 4 15.30 56.77 19.39
CA GLY A 4 14.44 57.09 18.25
C GLY A 4 13.51 55.95 17.85
N SER A 5 12.29 55.98 18.37
CA SER A 5 11.14 55.13 18.06
C SER A 5 10.21 55.82 17.04
N LEU A 6 9.21 55.07 16.54
CA LEU A 6 8.06 55.44 15.67
C LEU A 6 8.35 55.33 14.16
N ALA A 7 7.47 54.81 13.28
CA ALA A 7 6.08 54.41 13.41
C ALA A 7 5.66 53.54 12.20
N THR A 8 4.78 52.57 12.46
CA THR A 8 3.68 52.04 11.63
C THR A 8 3.71 52.27 10.10
N SER A 9 3.74 51.16 9.35
CA SER A 9 2.94 51.06 8.12
C SER A 9 2.18 49.74 8.11
N THR A 10 0.92 49.83 8.56
CA THR A 10 -0.12 48.83 8.37
C THR A 10 -0.48 48.76 6.88
N MET A 11 0.00 47.73 6.16
CA MET A 11 -0.62 47.35 4.90
C MET A 11 -1.59 46.19 5.13
N ARG A 12 -2.86 46.58 5.28
CA ARG A 12 -4.03 45.73 5.09
C ARG A 12 -3.93 45.09 3.70
N ALA A 13 -3.63 43.79 3.63
CA ALA A 13 -3.94 43.00 2.45
C ALA A 13 -5.46 42.82 2.42
N ILE A 14 -6.12 43.71 1.68
CA ILE A 14 -7.55 43.65 1.38
C ILE A 14 -7.80 42.43 0.52
N TYR A 15 -8.57 41.51 1.09
CA TYR A 15 -9.49 40.57 0.44
C TYR A 15 -9.74 40.84 -1.06
N MET A 16 -9.33 39.88 -1.91
CA MET A 16 -10.16 39.47 -3.04
C MET A 16 -10.20 37.95 -3.08
N ARG A 17 -11.15 37.39 -2.32
CA ARG A 17 -11.71 36.05 -2.58
C ARG A 17 -12.34 36.09 -3.97
N ALA A 18 -11.58 35.70 -4.99
CA ALA A 18 -12.15 35.34 -6.28
C ALA A 18 -12.91 34.02 -6.07
N LYS A 19 -14.24 34.13 -5.97
CA LYS A 19 -15.14 32.97 -6.04
C LYS A 19 -15.00 32.36 -7.44
N PRO A 20 -14.62 31.08 -7.58
CA PRO A 20 -14.76 30.42 -8.87
C PRO A 20 -16.25 30.29 -9.20
N PRO A 21 -16.66 30.52 -10.47
CA PRO A 21 -18.01 30.22 -10.90
C PRO A 21 -18.28 28.73 -10.72
N LEU A 22 -19.40 28.46 -10.05
CA LEU A 22 -19.96 27.15 -9.80
C LEU A 22 -20.44 26.58 -11.15
N VAL A 23 -19.53 25.95 -11.89
CA VAL A 23 -19.88 25.19 -13.09
C VAL A 23 -20.51 23.89 -12.59
N MET A 24 -21.84 23.88 -12.55
CA MET A 24 -22.64 22.66 -12.41
C MET A 24 -22.39 21.80 -13.65
N ALA A 25 -21.36 20.96 -13.59
CA ALA A 25 -21.23 19.84 -14.51
C ALA A 25 -22.30 18.82 -14.12
N ALA A 26 -23.39 18.81 -14.87
CA ALA A 26 -24.37 17.74 -14.85
C ALA A 26 -23.66 16.43 -15.21
N PHE A 27 -23.28 15.65 -14.19
CA PHE A 27 -22.96 14.25 -14.39
C PHE A 27 -24.28 13.53 -14.68
N VAL A 28 -24.58 13.41 -15.97
CA VAL A 28 -25.55 12.43 -16.46
C VAL A 28 -25.09 11.08 -15.93
N ALA A 29 -25.88 10.51 -15.03
CA ALA A 29 -25.74 9.13 -14.61
C ALA A 29 -26.04 8.24 -15.84
N ALA A 30 -25.03 8.02 -16.67
CA ALA A 30 -25.03 6.90 -17.59
C ALA A 30 -24.85 5.65 -16.73
N VAL A 31 -25.99 5.09 -16.30
CA VAL A 31 -26.08 3.76 -15.73
C VAL A 31 -25.70 2.80 -16.85
N LEU A 32 -24.40 2.56 -17.04
CA LEU A 32 -23.95 1.42 -17.80
C LEU A 32 -24.30 0.21 -16.95
N SER A 33 -25.37 -0.48 -17.35
CA SER A 33 -25.65 -1.85 -16.95
C SER A 33 -24.44 -2.70 -17.34
N VAL A 34 -23.44 -2.77 -16.47
CA VAL A 34 -22.50 -3.88 -16.46
C VAL A 34 -23.29 -5.07 -15.97
N GLU A 35 -23.65 -5.96 -16.89
CA GLU A 35 -24.03 -7.32 -16.55
C GLU A 35 -22.84 -7.96 -15.82
N ILE A 36 -22.91 -7.96 -14.50
CA ILE A 36 -22.06 -8.81 -13.67
C ILE A 36 -22.54 -10.24 -13.97
N PRO A 37 -21.73 -11.13 -14.58
CA PRO A 37 -22.10 -12.54 -14.63
C PRO A 37 -22.28 -13.01 -13.19
N GLN A 38 -23.52 -13.37 -12.83
CA GLN A 38 -23.77 -14.06 -11.59
C GLN A 38 -22.93 -15.33 -11.62
N ALA A 39 -21.90 -15.40 -10.78
CA ALA A 39 -21.32 -16.66 -10.41
C ALA A 39 -22.39 -17.40 -9.61
N ASP A 40 -23.15 -18.25 -10.29
CA ASP A 40 -24.11 -19.12 -9.64
C ASP A 40 -23.37 -19.97 -8.61
N ALA A 41 -23.75 -19.81 -7.34
CA ALA A 41 -23.22 -20.56 -6.21
C ALA A 41 -23.58 -22.07 -6.24
N ALA A 42 -23.89 -22.61 -7.43
CA ALA A 42 -24.32 -23.98 -7.66
C ALA A 42 -23.23 -24.88 -8.26
N GLU A 43 -22.07 -24.35 -8.67
CA GLU A 43 -20.99 -25.14 -9.28
C GLU A 43 -19.77 -25.41 -8.38
N CYS A 44 -19.91 -25.22 -7.07
CA CYS A 44 -18.89 -25.63 -6.09
C CYS A 44 -19.03 -27.08 -5.57
N ALA A 45 -19.95 -27.89 -6.11
CA ALA A 45 -20.32 -29.17 -5.48
C ALA A 45 -19.98 -30.46 -6.25
N THR A 46 -19.35 -30.42 -7.44
CA THR A 46 -19.26 -31.64 -8.27
C THR A 46 -17.92 -31.96 -8.92
N GLN A 47 -16.82 -31.27 -8.59
CA GLN A 47 -15.49 -31.74 -8.98
C GLN A 47 -14.52 -31.78 -7.80
N PRO A 48 -13.98 -32.95 -7.43
CA PRO A 48 -12.88 -33.03 -6.49
C PRO A 48 -11.67 -32.32 -7.10
N CYS A 49 -11.07 -31.40 -6.34
CA CYS A 49 -9.85 -30.70 -6.72
C CYS A 49 -8.72 -31.73 -6.86
N VAL A 50 -8.46 -32.20 -8.08
CA VAL A 50 -7.31 -33.05 -8.36
C VAL A 50 -6.08 -32.13 -8.48
N PRO A 51 -5.02 -32.31 -7.67
CA PRO A 51 -3.81 -31.52 -7.82
C PRO A 51 -3.16 -31.83 -9.17
N ASN A 52 -3.14 -30.85 -10.07
CA ASN A 52 -2.45 -30.99 -11.35
C ASN A 52 -0.93 -31.09 -11.09
N LYS A 53 -0.35 -32.27 -11.32
CA LYS A 53 1.10 -32.51 -11.25
C LYS A 53 1.76 -31.94 -12.52
N GLN A 54 1.95 -30.63 -12.57
CA GLN A 54 2.96 -30.04 -13.44
C GLN A 54 4.30 -30.03 -12.69
N GLY A 55 5.16 -30.96 -13.11
CA GLY A 55 6.54 -31.06 -12.64
C GLY A 55 7.39 -29.84 -13.02
N PRO A 56 8.58 -29.71 -12.43
CA PRO A 56 9.36 -28.48 -12.46
C PRO A 56 10.05 -28.32 -13.82
N THR A 57 9.70 -27.28 -14.56
CA THR A 57 10.60 -26.72 -15.57
C THR A 57 11.68 -25.95 -14.85
N SER A 58 12.90 -26.47 -14.93
CA SER A 58 14.14 -25.93 -14.34
C SER A 58 14.24 -24.41 -14.49
N ALA A 59 14.31 -23.71 -13.36
CA ALA A 59 14.63 -22.30 -13.31
C ALA A 59 16.15 -22.12 -13.31
N ASP A 60 16.63 -21.33 -14.27
CA ASP A 60 17.99 -20.84 -14.43
C ASP A 60 18.33 -19.85 -13.28
N PRO A 61 19.40 -20.04 -12.49
CA PRO A 61 19.70 -19.18 -11.36
C PRO A 61 20.43 -17.92 -11.85
N GLY A 62 19.71 -16.94 -12.40
CA GLY A 62 20.42 -15.78 -12.97
C GLY A 62 19.65 -14.55 -13.41
N LYS A 63 18.32 -14.45 -13.23
CA LYS A 63 17.58 -13.25 -13.61
C LYS A 63 16.70 -12.74 -12.49
N SER A 64 17.27 -11.81 -11.71
CA SER A 64 16.49 -10.86 -10.92
C SER A 64 15.74 -9.96 -11.90
N SER A 65 14.50 -10.33 -12.20
CA SER A 65 13.58 -9.52 -12.99
C SER A 65 12.61 -8.87 -12.04
N ALA A 66 12.28 -7.60 -12.28
CA ALA A 66 11.19 -6.86 -11.66
C ALA A 66 9.80 -7.44 -12.06
N GLY A 67 9.66 -8.76 -11.99
CA GLY A 67 8.45 -9.52 -12.28
C GLY A 67 7.72 -9.93 -10.98
N PRO A 68 6.50 -10.45 -11.10
CA PRO A 68 5.72 -10.95 -9.97
C PRO A 68 6.52 -11.97 -9.17
N VAL A 69 6.55 -11.86 -7.84
CA VAL A 69 7.25 -12.85 -7.02
C VAL A 69 6.52 -14.20 -7.06
N ASP A 70 7.27 -15.29 -7.15
CA ASP A 70 6.73 -16.65 -7.07
C ASP A 70 5.95 -16.82 -5.75
N ILE A 71 4.68 -17.21 -5.91
CA ILE A 71 3.73 -17.37 -4.82
C ILE A 71 4.10 -18.53 -3.89
N ARG A 72 4.85 -19.51 -4.38
CA ARG A 72 5.27 -20.69 -3.60
C ARG A 72 6.50 -20.43 -2.75
N GLU A 73 7.27 -19.39 -3.07
CA GLU A 73 8.47 -18.99 -2.34
C GLU A 73 8.38 -17.49 -1.99
N ARG A 74 7.37 -17.14 -1.18
CA ARG A 74 7.13 -15.76 -0.78
C ARG A 74 7.96 -15.35 0.42
N ARG A 75 9.28 -15.15 0.27
CA ARG A 75 10.10 -14.66 1.39
C ARG A 75 10.14 -13.14 1.46
N THR A 76 10.25 -12.63 2.68
CA THR A 76 10.42 -11.20 2.97
C THR A 76 11.63 -10.61 2.23
N GLY A 77 12.71 -11.38 2.11
CA GLY A 77 13.89 -11.00 1.33
C GLY A 77 13.61 -10.80 -0.16
N ASP A 78 12.67 -11.54 -0.75
CA ASP A 78 12.30 -11.39 -2.16
C ASP A 78 11.52 -10.11 -2.38
N LEU A 79 10.57 -9.81 -1.48
CA LEU A 79 9.87 -8.53 -1.48
C LEU A 79 10.84 -7.36 -1.23
N TYR A 80 11.77 -7.49 -0.30
CA TYR A 80 12.80 -6.46 -0.03
C TYR A 80 13.60 -6.13 -1.30
N ARG A 81 14.07 -7.15 -2.04
CA ARG A 81 14.78 -6.96 -3.31
C ARG A 81 13.88 -6.32 -4.38
N ALA A 82 12.62 -6.74 -4.49
CA ALA A 82 11.67 -6.14 -5.43
C ALA A 82 11.42 -4.66 -5.13
N CYS A 83 11.24 -4.31 -3.85
CA CYS A 83 11.05 -2.93 -3.41
C CYS A 83 12.30 -2.06 -3.62
N LEU A 84 13.51 -2.60 -3.43
CA LEU A 84 14.76 -1.90 -3.75
C LEU A 84 14.89 -1.63 -5.25
N ALA A 85 14.55 -2.61 -6.10
CA ALA A 85 14.60 -2.46 -7.56
C ALA A 85 13.60 -1.40 -8.07
N ALA A 86 12.44 -1.31 -7.43
CA ALA A 86 11.45 -0.27 -7.70
C ALA A 86 11.83 1.11 -7.14
N GLN A 87 12.93 1.23 -6.37
CA GLN A 87 13.38 2.48 -5.75
C GLN A 87 12.29 3.21 -4.92
N GLY A 88 11.30 2.48 -4.40
CA GLY A 88 10.18 3.09 -3.70
C GLY A 88 9.19 3.84 -4.61
N GLU A 89 9.19 3.58 -5.91
CA GLU A 89 8.16 4.08 -6.82
C GLU A 89 6.76 3.72 -6.32
N ALA A 90 5.90 4.74 -6.24
CA ALA A 90 4.52 4.56 -5.81
C ALA A 90 3.71 3.67 -6.77
N SER A 91 4.14 3.58 -8.05
CA SER A 91 3.54 2.73 -9.06
C SER A 91 4.39 1.48 -9.29
N GLY A 92 3.98 0.35 -8.71
CA GLY A 92 4.69 -0.91 -8.93
C GLY A 92 4.10 -2.07 -8.13
N TRP A 93 4.62 -3.27 -8.39
CA TRP A 93 4.16 -4.46 -7.70
C TRP A 93 4.45 -4.40 -6.18
N CYS A 94 5.62 -3.90 -5.78
CA CYS A 94 5.97 -3.73 -4.36
C CYS A 94 4.97 -2.81 -3.65
N SER A 95 4.74 -1.60 -4.17
CA SER A 95 3.84 -0.63 -3.55
C SER A 95 2.40 -1.14 -3.48
N ALA A 96 1.91 -1.79 -4.53
CA ALA A 96 0.58 -2.40 -4.55
C ALA A 96 0.46 -3.54 -3.52
N TYR A 97 1.49 -4.38 -3.37
CA TYR A 97 1.50 -5.44 -2.36
C TYR A 97 1.47 -4.85 -0.95
N LEU A 98 2.35 -3.87 -0.68
CA LEU A 98 2.42 -3.19 0.61
C LEU A 98 1.09 -2.50 0.95
N LEU A 99 0.47 -1.82 -0.02
CA LEU A 99 -0.83 -1.19 0.13
C LEU A 99 -1.91 -2.21 0.50
N GLY A 100 -2.01 -3.33 -0.21
CA GLY A 100 -3.00 -4.37 0.09
C GLY A 100 -2.85 -4.97 1.50
N VAL A 101 -1.61 -5.14 1.98
CA VAL A 101 -1.34 -5.57 3.36
C VAL A 101 -1.76 -4.48 4.35
N ALA A 102 -1.40 -3.22 4.09
CA ALA A 102 -1.76 -2.10 4.94
C ALA A 102 -3.28 -1.91 5.04
N ASP A 103 -4.01 -1.99 3.93
CA ASP A 103 -5.48 -1.86 3.90
C ASP A 103 -6.14 -2.97 4.70
N THR A 104 -5.65 -4.21 4.57
CA THR A 104 -6.15 -5.36 5.33
C THR A 104 -5.92 -5.18 6.83
N LEU A 105 -4.72 -4.77 7.24
CA LEU A 105 -4.39 -4.57 8.64
C LEU A 105 -5.11 -3.35 9.23
N THR A 106 -5.36 -2.31 8.44
CA THR A 106 -6.15 -1.14 8.84
C THR A 106 -7.59 -1.55 9.10
N ALA A 107 -8.20 -2.31 8.18
CA ALA A 107 -9.55 -2.86 8.39
C ALA A 107 -9.64 -3.71 9.68
N PHE A 108 -8.59 -4.47 10.00
CA PHE A 108 -8.52 -5.20 11.27
C PHE A 108 -8.40 -4.27 12.48
N GLY A 109 -7.61 -3.21 12.41
CA GLY A 109 -7.46 -2.24 13.50
C GLY A 109 -8.74 -1.46 13.75
N ASP A 110 -9.41 -1.03 12.69
CA ASP A 110 -10.74 -0.38 12.74
C ASP A 110 -11.80 -1.33 13.32
N GLY A 111 -11.65 -2.64 13.11
CA GLY A 111 -12.45 -3.69 13.74
C GLY A 111 -12.07 -4.01 15.20
N GLY A 112 -11.13 -3.28 15.81
CA GLY A 112 -10.69 -3.48 17.19
C GLY A 112 -9.72 -4.65 17.40
N ASN A 113 -9.15 -5.21 16.33
CA ASN A 113 -8.18 -6.30 16.43
C ASN A 113 -6.78 -5.76 16.72
N ARG A 114 -6.16 -6.22 17.82
CA ARG A 114 -4.76 -5.87 18.20
C ARG A 114 -3.70 -6.29 17.17
N GLY A 115 -4.06 -7.17 16.25
CA GLY A 115 -3.27 -7.59 15.09
C GLY A 115 -3.27 -6.58 13.94
N GLY A 116 -4.13 -5.58 13.95
CA GLY A 116 -4.24 -4.56 12.89
C GLY A 116 -3.31 -3.37 13.08
N LEU A 117 -3.58 -2.31 12.30
CA LEU A 117 -2.97 -0.98 12.42
C LEU A 117 -4.03 0.01 12.95
N CYS A 118 -3.67 0.82 13.94
CA CYS A 118 -4.60 1.74 14.58
C CYS A 118 -4.17 3.20 14.40
N ASN A 119 -5.16 4.09 14.18
CA ASN A 119 -4.97 5.54 14.00
C ASN A 119 -3.98 5.87 12.88
N VAL A 120 -4.13 5.23 11.72
CA VAL A 120 -3.21 5.38 10.60
C VAL A 120 -3.74 6.33 9.53
N ASP A 121 -2.83 7.15 9.02
CA ASP A 121 -2.93 7.85 7.75
C ASP A 121 -1.56 7.66 7.08
N TYR A 122 -1.49 6.75 6.11
CA TYR A 122 -0.24 6.41 5.41
C TYR A 122 -0.30 6.83 3.94
N SER A 123 0.85 7.28 3.43
CA SER A 123 1.10 7.35 1.99
C SER A 123 1.78 6.07 1.49
N ILE A 124 1.72 5.82 0.18
CA ILE A 124 2.39 4.67 -0.45
C ILE A 124 3.91 4.72 -0.24
N GLU A 125 4.49 5.93 -0.27
CA GLU A 125 5.91 6.17 -0.01
C GLU A 125 6.26 5.80 1.43
N GLN A 126 5.43 6.18 2.40
CA GLN A 126 5.64 5.82 3.80
C GLN A 126 5.58 4.32 4.05
N LEU A 127 4.70 3.58 3.36
CA LEU A 127 4.66 2.12 3.42
C LEU A 127 5.98 1.51 2.92
N SER A 128 6.46 2.00 1.78
CA SER A 128 7.69 1.52 1.16
C SER A 128 8.92 1.82 2.02
N GLU A 129 9.04 3.06 2.51
CA GLU A 129 10.10 3.49 3.42
C GLU A 129 10.10 2.68 4.73
N THR A 130 8.92 2.49 5.32
CA THR A 130 8.74 1.71 6.55
C THR A 130 9.23 0.28 6.37
N PHE A 131 8.79 -0.39 5.29
CA PHE A 131 9.19 -1.76 5.01
C PHE A 131 10.69 -1.88 4.70
N LEU A 132 11.23 -1.03 3.82
CA LEU A 132 12.66 -1.08 3.43
C LEU A 132 13.58 -0.80 4.63
N THR A 133 13.21 0.16 5.49
CA THR A 133 13.95 0.49 6.71
C THR A 133 13.91 -0.67 7.69
N TRP A 134 12.72 -1.25 7.92
CA TRP A 134 12.56 -2.39 8.81
C TRP A 134 13.33 -3.62 8.32
N ALA A 135 13.20 -3.99 7.05
CA ALA A 135 13.84 -5.16 6.45
C ALA A 135 15.37 -5.06 6.50
N ARG A 136 15.93 -3.86 6.30
CA ARG A 136 17.39 -3.62 6.44
C ARG A 136 17.88 -3.83 7.88
N ALA A 137 17.09 -3.43 8.87
CA ALA A 137 17.43 -3.57 10.29
C ALA A 137 17.22 -5.00 10.83
N HIS A 138 16.49 -5.85 10.10
CA HIS A 138 16.10 -7.20 10.51
C HIS A 138 16.47 -8.24 9.45
N ASP A 139 17.73 -8.25 9.01
CA ASP A 139 18.27 -9.17 8.01
C ASP A 139 18.03 -10.66 8.35
N GLY A 140 18.12 -11.03 9.63
CA GLY A 140 17.82 -12.36 10.13
C GLY A 140 16.35 -12.80 9.96
N MET A 141 15.43 -11.86 9.70
CA MET A 141 14.01 -12.13 9.50
C MET A 141 13.62 -12.17 8.01
N LEU A 142 14.56 -11.98 7.08
CA LEU A 142 14.25 -11.99 5.65
C LEU A 142 13.78 -13.36 5.12
N GLN A 143 13.94 -14.41 5.92
CA GLN A 143 13.46 -15.76 5.60
C GLN A 143 11.98 -15.99 5.95
N LEU A 144 11.34 -15.06 6.66
CA LEU A 144 9.91 -15.11 6.97
C LEU A 144 9.09 -14.97 5.69
N ASP A 145 7.84 -15.43 5.73
CA ASP A 145 6.86 -15.12 4.69
C ASP A 145 6.72 -13.60 4.50
N MET A 146 6.54 -13.14 3.25
CA MET A 146 6.40 -11.71 2.93
C MET A 146 5.33 -11.02 3.77
N LEU A 147 4.16 -11.64 3.92
CA LEU A 147 3.07 -11.06 4.67
C LEU A 147 3.46 -10.93 6.14
N ALA A 148 4.16 -11.92 6.69
CA ALA A 148 4.66 -11.87 8.06
C ALA A 148 5.68 -10.73 8.24
N GLY A 149 6.65 -10.58 7.33
CA GLY A 149 7.63 -9.50 7.37
C GLY A 149 6.99 -8.11 7.29
N VAL A 150 6.07 -7.90 6.34
CA VAL A 150 5.35 -6.62 6.19
C VAL A 150 4.47 -6.33 7.41
N THR A 151 3.77 -7.34 7.92
CA THR A 151 2.93 -7.20 9.13
C THR A 151 3.77 -6.78 10.33
N LEU A 152 4.96 -7.39 10.53
CA LEU A 152 5.86 -7.00 11.60
C LEU A 152 6.35 -5.56 11.42
N ALA A 153 6.77 -5.18 10.21
CA ALA A 153 7.21 -3.82 9.90
C ALA A 153 6.13 -2.79 10.21
N PHE A 154 4.91 -3.00 9.73
CA PHE A 154 3.83 -2.03 9.88
C PHE A 154 3.31 -1.97 11.30
N ARG A 155 3.17 -3.10 12.00
CA ARG A 155 2.72 -3.09 13.41
C ARG A 155 3.75 -2.50 14.36
N GLN A 156 5.04 -2.58 14.03
CA GLN A 156 6.06 -1.87 14.78
C GLN A 156 5.93 -0.35 14.61
N ARG A 157 5.52 0.13 13.43
CA ARG A 157 5.33 1.55 13.15
C ARG A 157 4.00 2.10 13.67
N TRP A 158 2.93 1.34 13.52
CA TRP A 158 1.55 1.72 13.84
C TRP A 158 0.85 0.67 14.71
N PRO A 159 1.28 0.50 15.97
CA PRO A 159 0.69 -0.49 16.86
C PRO A 159 -0.72 -0.10 17.29
N CYS A 160 -1.60 -1.10 17.38
CA CYS A 160 -2.81 -1.02 18.21
C CYS A 160 -2.46 -1.27 19.69
N GLN A 161 -3.10 -0.54 20.61
CA GLN A 161 -2.90 -0.68 22.07
C GLN A 161 -3.84 -1.73 22.69
#